data_AF-A0AAV5X179-F1
#
_entry.id   AF-A0AAV5X179-F1
#
_cell.length_a   1.000
_cell.length_b   1.000
_cell.length_c   1.000
_cell.angle_alpha   90.00
_cell.angle_beta   90.00
_cell.angle_gamma   90.00
#
_symmetry.space_group_name_H-M   'P 1'
#
loop_
_entity.id
_entity.type
_entity.pdbx_description
1 polymer ?
#
loop_
_entity_poly.entity_id
_entity_poly.type
_entity_poly.pdbx_seq_one_letter_code
_entity_poly.pdbx_strand_id
1 'polypeptide(L)'
;GDAQVVLRQSKTIWLNGLGWSIVALPRSHRNRISLSYFLKCSGTGGEKDEWTCDASATLAVLGVENEERQIKHTYTHNEQLAGYESFISAE
;
A
#
# COMPACT_ATOMS: atom_id res chain seq x y z
N GLY A 1 15.54 -22.72 3.10
CA GLY A 1 16.00 -21.68 2.18
C GLY A 1 15.02 -20.55 2.30
N ASP A 2 15.41 -19.49 2.99
CA ASP A 2 14.49 -18.40 3.31
C ASP A 2 14.09 -17.67 2.03
N ALA A 3 12.82 -17.82 1.64
CA ALA A 3 12.25 -17.07 0.54
C ALA A 3 12.39 -15.58 0.89
N GLN A 4 13.26 -14.86 0.17
CA GLN A 4 13.35 -13.41 0.33
C GLN A 4 11.96 -12.82 0.10
N VAL A 5 11.41 -12.18 1.13
CA VAL A 5 10.15 -11.45 1.06
C VAL A 5 10.39 -10.20 0.21
N VAL A 6 10.14 -10.30 -1.10
CA VAL A 6 10.38 -9.19 -2.02
C VAL A 6 9.17 -8.26 -2.04
N LEU A 7 9.35 -7.06 -1.49
CA LEU A 7 8.41 -5.97 -1.62
C LEU A 7 8.30 -5.55 -3.09
N ARG A 8 7.06 -5.42 -3.57
CA ARG A 8 6.75 -4.90 -4.91
C ARG A 8 6.08 -3.55 -4.76
N GLN A 9 6.62 -2.55 -5.48
CA GLN A 9 6.04 -1.23 -5.59
C GLN A 9 5.67 -0.97 -7.05
N SER A 10 4.48 -0.43 -7.30
CA SER A 10 4.06 -0.03 -8.64
C SER A 10 4.86 1.20 -9.13
N LYS A 11 4.66 1.55 -10.40
CA LYS A 11 5.01 2.90 -10.88
C LYS A 11 4.22 3.94 -10.08
N THR A 12 4.85 5.11 -9.87
CA THR A 12 4.22 6.25 -9.21
C THR A 12 3.33 7.01 -10.20
N ILE A 13 2.13 7.37 -9.77
CA ILE A 13 1.25 8.33 -10.44
C ILE A 13 1.23 9.63 -9.64
N TRP A 14 1.13 10.78 -10.30
CA TRP A 14 1.17 12.09 -9.63
C TRP A 14 -0.22 12.74 -9.66
N LEU A 15 -0.74 13.09 -8.49
CA LEU A 15 -2.01 13.79 -8.31
C LEU A 15 -1.78 14.98 -7.38
N ASN A 16 -2.09 16.21 -7.83
CA ASN A 16 -1.91 17.44 -7.05
C ASN A 16 -0.51 17.62 -6.42
N GLY A 17 0.55 17.20 -7.11
CA GLY A 17 1.92 17.28 -6.59
C GLY A 17 2.26 16.22 -5.53
N LEU A 18 1.42 15.21 -5.35
CA LEU A 18 1.68 14.05 -4.50
C LEU A 18 1.84 12.80 -5.36
N GLY A 19 2.89 12.03 -5.09
CA GLY A 19 3.19 10.77 -5.73
C GLY A 19 2.47 9.62 -5.03
N TRP A 20 1.68 8.86 -5.78
CA TRP A 20 0.92 7.72 -5.30
C TRP A 20 1.44 6.43 -5.94
N SER A 21 1.61 5.38 -5.14
CA SER A 21 1.99 4.06 -5.64
C SER A 21 1.40 2.95 -4.79
N ILE A 22 1.21 1.79 -5.38
CA ILE A 22 0.73 0.60 -4.68
C ILE A 22 1.94 -0.17 -4.16
N VAL A 23 1.87 -0.61 -2.90
CA VAL A 23 2.87 -1.48 -2.27
C VAL A 23 2.22 -2.80 -1.92
N ALA A 24 2.82 -3.88 -2.41
CA ALA A 24 2.37 -5.24 -2.19
C ALA A 24 3.51 -6.08 -1.61
N LEU A 25 3.22 -6.86 -0.57
CA LEU A 25 4.20 -7.68 0.12
C LEU A 25 3.63 -9.08 0.38
N PRO A 26 4.17 -10.14 -0.24
CA PRO A 26 3.79 -11.49 0.14
C PRO A 26 4.30 -11.79 1.55
N ARG A 27 3.43 -12.36 2.38
CA ARG A 27 3.73 -12.82 3.75
C ARG A 27 3.54 -14.32 3.80
N SER A 28 4.43 -14.99 4.51
CA SER A 28 4.31 -16.41 4.83
C SER A 28 4.57 -16.60 6.31
N HIS A 29 3.60 -17.14 7.04
CA HIS A 29 3.74 -17.45 8.46
C HIS A 29 2.95 -18.70 8.83
N ARG A 30 3.63 -19.71 9.40
CA ARG A 30 3.02 -20.97 9.89
C ARG A 30 2.04 -21.60 8.87
N ASN A 31 2.49 -21.79 7.64
CA ASN A 31 1.73 -22.36 6.51
C ASN A 31 0.56 -21.50 5.99
N ARG A 32 0.40 -20.24 6.44
CA ARG A 32 -0.54 -19.29 5.83
C ARG A 32 0.20 -18.33 4.93
N ILE A 33 -0.28 -18.18 3.71
CA ILE A 33 0.24 -17.20 2.76
C ILE A 33 -0.76 -16.06 2.71
N SER A 34 -0.31 -14.83 2.93
CA SER A 34 -1.15 -13.65 2.76
C SER A 34 -0.45 -12.58 1.93
N LEU A 35 -1.24 -11.67 1.38
CA LEU A 35 -0.75 -10.50 0.68
C LEU A 35 -0.99 -9.28 1.56
N SER A 36 0.06 -8.59 2.00
CA SER A 36 -0.09 -7.23 2.49
C SER A 36 -0.24 -6.29 1.29
N TYR A 37 -1.17 -5.33 1.39
CA TYR A 37 -1.52 -4.44 0.29
C TYR A 37 -1.81 -3.03 0.80
N PHE A 38 -1.07 -2.05 0.29
CA PHE A 38 -1.09 -0.67 0.77
C PHE A 38 -1.08 0.33 -0.39
N LEU A 39 -1.68 1.49 -0.14
CA LEU A 39 -1.45 2.70 -0.90
C LEU A 39 -0.35 3.52 -0.22
N LYS A 40 0.62 3.96 -1.01
CA LYS A 40 1.69 4.86 -0.59
C LYS A 40 1.45 6.26 -1.16
N CYS A 41 1.59 7.28 -0.33
CA CYS A 41 1.62 8.68 -0.74
C CYS A 41 2.97 9.30 -0.36
N SER A 42 3.58 10.06 -1.27
CA SER A 42 4.82 10.79 -1.05
C SER A 42 4.72 12.21 -1.61
N GLY A 43 5.02 13.22 -0.82
CA GLY A 43 5.10 14.60 -1.29
C GLY A 43 6.33 14.86 -2.18
N THR A 44 6.25 15.87 -3.05
CA THR A 44 7.39 16.39 -3.83
C THR A 44 8.34 17.27 -3.03
N GLY A 45 7.97 17.66 -1.80
CA GLY A 45 8.78 18.53 -0.95
C GLY A 45 10.02 17.82 -0.39
N GLY A 46 11.05 18.59 -0.02
CA GLY A 46 12.24 18.03 0.63
C GLY A 46 11.93 17.51 2.04
N GLU A 47 12.92 16.93 2.74
CA GLU A 47 12.78 16.45 4.14
C GLU A 47 12.27 17.51 5.14
N LYS A 48 12.21 18.79 4.72
CA LYS A 48 11.76 19.93 5.54
C LYS A 48 10.35 20.42 5.24
N ASP A 49 9.71 19.92 4.18
CA ASP A 49 8.36 20.35 3.82
C ASP A 49 7.32 19.42 4.46
N GLU A 50 6.69 19.91 5.53
CA GLU A 50 5.54 19.24 6.14
C GLU A 50 4.37 19.25 5.15
N TRP A 51 4.11 18.10 4.54
CA TRP A 51 2.92 17.88 3.71
C TRP A 51 1.94 16.97 4.45
N THR A 52 0.67 17.21 4.20
CA THR A 52 -0.43 16.36 4.67
C THR A 52 -1.43 16.14 3.54
N CYS A 53 -2.02 14.95 3.48
CA CYS A 53 -3.06 14.63 2.51
C CYS A 53 -4.12 13.72 3.13
N ASP A 54 -5.33 14.24 3.29
CA ASP A 54 -6.49 13.44 3.61
C ASP A 54 -7.04 12.77 2.35
N ALA A 55 -7.06 11.43 2.33
CA ALA A 55 -7.58 10.68 1.21
C ALA A 55 -8.38 9.44 1.63
N SER A 56 -9.34 9.09 0.77
CA SER A 56 -10.06 7.82 0.80
C SER A 56 -9.75 7.06 -0.48
N ALA A 57 -9.62 5.73 -0.39
CA ALA A 57 -9.37 4.89 -1.56
C ALA A 57 -9.99 3.50 -1.40
N THR A 58 -10.32 2.87 -2.53
CA THR A 58 -10.62 1.43 -2.57
C THR A 58 -9.38 0.71 -3.07
N LEU A 59 -8.86 -0.19 -2.25
CA LEU A 59 -7.83 -1.15 -2.65
C LEU A 59 -8.53 -2.37 -3.23
N ALA A 60 -8.14 -2.78 -4.43
CA ALA A 60 -8.72 -3.92 -5.13
C ALA A 60 -7.65 -4.88 -5.65
N VAL A 61 -7.91 -6.18 -5.54
CA VAL A 61 -7.25 -7.24 -6.32
C VAL A 61 -8.28 -7.81 -7.29
N LEU A 62 -7.98 -7.70 -8.58
CA LEU A 62 -8.90 -8.09 -9.64
C LEU A 62 -8.71 -9.57 -9.99
N GLY A 63 -9.81 -10.31 -10.09
CA GLY A 63 -9.81 -11.75 -10.33
C GLY A 63 -11.13 -12.22 -10.95
N VAL A 64 -11.48 -13.49 -10.73
CA VAL A 64 -12.83 -14.00 -11.05
C VAL A 64 -13.87 -13.33 -10.13
N GLU A 65 -13.52 -13.18 -8.87
CA GLU A 65 -14.21 -12.32 -7.90
C GLU A 65 -13.19 -11.28 -7.44
N ASN A 66 -13.61 -10.01 -7.42
CA ASN A 66 -12.76 -8.93 -6.95
C ASN A 66 -12.77 -8.90 -5.42
N GLU A 67 -11.58 -8.78 -4.85
CA GLU A 67 -11.41 -8.53 -3.42
C GLU A 67 -11.14 -7.04 -3.22
N GLU A 68 -12.11 -6.34 -2.64
CA GLU A 68 -12.10 -4.88 -2.49
C GLU A 68 -12.26 -4.47 -1.03
N ARG A 69 -11.41 -3.54 -0.58
CA ARG A 69 -11.51 -2.97 0.77
C ARG A 69 -11.20 -1.47 0.75
N GLN A 70 -11.96 -0.72 1.53
CA GLN A 70 -11.84 0.74 1.60
C GLN A 70 -10.92 1.19 2.72
N ILE A 71 -10.07 2.17 2.42
CA ILE A 71 -9.25 2.89 3.38
C ILE A 71 -9.63 4.37 3.41
N LYS A 72 -9.44 4.99 4.57
CA LYS A 72 -9.45 6.44 4.77
C LYS A 72 -8.28 6.78 5.69
N HIS A 73 -7.43 7.69 5.27
CA HIS A 73 -6.19 8.00 5.99
C HIS A 73 -5.70 9.42 5.71
N THR A 74 -5.01 9.99 6.71
CA THR A 74 -4.30 11.26 6.62
C THR A 74 -2.82 10.95 6.44
N TYR A 75 -2.35 11.04 5.19
CA TYR A 75 -0.95 10.76 4.86
C TYR A 75 -0.06 11.93 5.26
N THR A 76 1.09 11.63 5.85
CA THR A 76 2.09 12.62 6.25
C THR A 76 3.49 12.13 5.89
N HIS A 77 4.51 12.96 6.10
CA HIS A 77 5.90 12.53 5.96
C HIS A 77 6.23 11.27 6.80
N ASN A 78 5.63 11.13 7.99
CA ASN A 78 5.88 10.00 8.89
C ASN A 78 4.94 8.81 8.64
N GLU A 79 3.75 9.07 8.12
CA GLU A 79 2.71 8.07 7.85
C GLU A 79 2.39 8.06 6.35
N GLN A 80 3.25 7.40 5.58
CA GLN A 80 3.17 7.40 4.11
C GLN A 80 2.37 6.21 3.54
N LEU A 81 2.00 5.24 4.37
CA LEU A 81 1.39 3.98 3.94
C LEU A 81 0.07 3.76 4.69
N ALA A 82 -0.98 3.42 3.95
CA ALA A 82 -2.23 2.94 4.52
C ALA A 82 -2.76 1.74 3.73
N GLY A 83 -3.32 0.77 4.44
CA GLY A 83 -3.72 -0.51 3.84
C GLY A 83 -3.80 -1.61 4.88
N TYR A 84 -3.55 -2.83 4.43
CA TYR A 84 -3.78 -4.03 5.22
C TYR A 84 -2.57 -4.95 5.20
N GLU A 85 -2.12 -5.38 6.37
CA GLU A 85 -1.04 -6.37 6.50
C GLU A 85 -1.46 -7.76 6.01
N SER A 86 -2.75 -8.08 6.10
CA SER A 86 -3.38 -9.24 5.50
C SER A 86 -4.60 -8.79 4.72
N PHE A 87 -4.40 -8.48 3.44
CA PHE A 87 -5.46 -8.07 2.52
C PHE A 87 -6.25 -9.29 2.05
N ILE A 88 -5.53 -10.28 1.49
CA ILE A 88 -6.05 -11.60 1.09
C ILE A 88 -5.17 -12.67 1.74
N SER A 89 -5.77 -13.78 2.12
CA SER A 89 -5.07 -14.97 2.63
C SER A 89 -5.44 -16.19 1.79
N ALA A 90 -4.45 -17.02 1.49
CA ALA A 90 -4.66 -18.38 1.01
C ALA A 90 -4.48 -19.34 2.20
N GLU A 91 -5.41 -20.29 2.31
CA GLU A 91 -5.31 -21.42 3.24
C GLU A 91 -4.41 -22.53 2.68
#